data_AF-A0A7Y3DBI4-F1
#
_entry.id   AF-A0A7Y3DBI4-F1
#
_cell.length_a   1.000
_cell.length_b   1.000
_cell.length_c   1.000
_cell.angle_alpha   90.00
_cell.angle_beta   90.00
_cell.angle_gamma   90.00
#
_symmetry.space_group_name_H-M   'P 1'
#
loop_
_entity.id
_entity.type
_entity.pdbx_description
1 polymer ?
#
loop_
_entity_poly.entity_id
_entity_poly.type
_entity_poly.pdbx_seq_one_letter_code
_entity_poly.pdbx_strand_id
1 'polypeptide(L)'
;MRTLLPTVGALLLGVVAFFAVVLLASESGEVVTLYTRDEGAQKTTRLWVVDHAGAEWVRTGHADKGWFRRIGADDAVELERDGLRSPRTAVPVRDAETGRAVNEA
;
A
#
# COMPACT_ATOMS: atom_id res chain seq x y z
N MET A 1 22.37 37.88 -13.32
CA MET A 1 21.80 37.44 -12.03
C MET A 1 20.30 37.69 -11.87
N ARG A 2 19.67 38.59 -12.64
CA ARG A 2 18.25 39.00 -12.48
C ARG A 2 17.20 37.93 -12.82
N THR A 3 17.58 36.86 -13.53
CA THR A 3 16.71 35.72 -13.88
C THR A 3 16.92 34.49 -13.00
N LEU A 4 18.01 34.41 -12.22
CA LEU A 4 18.29 33.21 -11.40
C LEU A 4 17.28 33.05 -10.26
N LEU A 5 16.89 34.16 -9.63
CA LEU A 5 15.97 34.14 -8.50
C LEU A 5 14.55 33.65 -8.86
N PRO A 6 13.89 34.11 -9.95
CA PRO A 6 12.59 33.57 -10.36
C PRO A 6 12.68 32.14 -10.88
N THR A 7 13.76 31.76 -11.56
CA THR A 7 13.95 30.37 -12.02
C THR A 7 14.09 29.40 -10.86
N VAL A 8 14.87 29.74 -9.84
CA VAL A 8 15.00 28.93 -8.61
C VAL A 8 13.65 28.84 -7.89
N GLY A 9 12.90 29.95 -7.81
CA GLY A 9 11.56 29.96 -7.23
C GLY A 9 10.58 29.04 -7.96
N ALA A 10 10.56 29.08 -9.29
CA ALA A 10 9.71 28.21 -10.11
C ALA A 10 10.09 26.72 -9.95
N LEU A 11 11.39 26.42 -9.85
CA LEU A 11 11.87 25.06 -9.69
C LEU A 11 11.50 24.49 -8.31
N LEU A 12 11.65 25.28 -7.25
CA LEU A 12 11.20 24.91 -5.91
C LEU A 12 9.69 24.68 -5.85
N LEU A 13 8.91 25.56 -6.49
CA LEU A 13 7.46 25.40 -6.56
C LEU A 13 7.07 24.13 -7.30
N GLY A 14 7.75 23.79 -8.40
CA GLY A 14 7.55 22.55 -9.13
C GLY A 14 7.83 21.30 -8.28
N VAL A 15 8.90 21.32 -7.48
CA VAL A 15 9.22 20.22 -6.56
C VAL A 15 8.13 20.06 -5.50
N VAL A 16 7.69 21.15 -4.86
CA VAL A 16 6.62 21.10 -3.86
C VAL A 16 5.31 20.60 -4.47
N ALA A 17 4.93 21.09 -5.66
CA ALA A 17 3.75 20.64 -6.37
C ALA A 17 3.82 19.14 -6.72
N PHE A 18 4.97 18.65 -7.17
CA PHE A 18 5.19 17.23 -7.46
C PHE A 18 4.95 16.36 -6.21
N PHE A 19 5.56 16.70 -5.07
CA PHE A 19 5.36 15.95 -3.83
C PHE A 19 3.92 16.03 -3.32
N ALA A 20 3.25 17.18 -3.47
CA ALA A 20 1.84 17.31 -3.12
C ALA A 20 0.96 16.39 -3.97
N VAL A 21 1.19 16.33 -5.29
CA VAL A 21 0.48 15.40 -6.19
C VAL A 21 0.75 13.95 -5.82
N VAL A 22 2.00 13.58 -5.55
CA VAL A 22 2.36 12.22 -5.11
C VAL A 22 1.67 11.85 -3.79
N LEU A 23 1.60 12.79 -2.83
CA LEU A 23 0.93 12.56 -1.56
C LEU A 23 -0.57 12.35 -1.74
N LEU A 24 -1.22 13.19 -2.55
CA LEU A 24 -2.66 13.04 -2.85
C LEU A 24 -2.94 11.74 -3.61
N ALA A 25 -2.12 11.38 -4.58
CA ALA A 25 -2.22 10.10 -5.30
C ALA A 25 -1.91 8.90 -4.39
N SER A 26 -1.07 9.08 -3.36
CA SER A 26 -0.82 8.06 -2.34
C SER A 26 -2.07 7.74 -1.50
N GLU A 27 -3.05 8.66 -1.47
CA GLU A 27 -4.29 8.57 -0.70
C GLU A 27 -5.53 8.40 -1.60
N SER A 28 -5.37 8.36 -2.93
CA SER A 28 -6.52 8.22 -3.85
C SER A 28 -7.13 6.82 -3.88
N GLY A 29 -6.44 5.81 -3.34
CA GLY A 29 -6.95 4.48 -3.09
C GLY A 29 -7.16 4.25 -1.59
N GLU A 30 -8.11 3.40 -1.23
CA GLU A 30 -8.35 3.10 0.17
C GLU A 30 -7.12 2.43 0.81
N VAL A 31 -6.67 2.98 1.94
CA VAL A 31 -5.51 2.48 2.68
C VAL A 31 -5.99 1.73 3.91
N VAL A 32 -5.65 0.44 3.99
CA VAL A 32 -5.85 -0.39 5.17
C VAL A 32 -4.54 -0.58 5.92
N THR A 33 -4.65 -0.91 7.20
CA THR A 33 -3.50 -1.28 8.01
C THR A 33 -3.52 -2.79 8.27
N LEU A 34 -2.50 -3.47 7.77
CA LEU A 34 -2.27 -4.90 7.98
C LEU A 34 -1.38 -5.12 9.21
N TYR A 35 -1.80 -6.01 10.09
CA TYR A 35 -1.03 -6.49 11.24
C TYR A 35 -0.65 -7.95 11.04
N THR A 36 0.66 -8.20 11.08
CA THR A 36 1.27 -9.54 10.97
C THR A 36 2.10 -9.82 12.22
N ARG A 37 2.44 -11.08 12.49
CA ARG A 37 3.34 -11.46 13.59
C ARG A 37 4.70 -11.91 13.07
N ASP A 38 5.73 -11.58 13.81
CA ASP A 38 7.13 -11.93 13.54
C ASP A 38 7.78 -12.28 14.87
N GLU A 39 8.09 -13.57 15.10
CA GLU A 39 8.69 -14.04 16.36
C GLU A 39 7.92 -13.55 17.62
N GLY A 40 6.59 -13.48 17.52
CA GLY A 40 5.71 -12.99 18.59
C GLY A 40 5.53 -11.46 18.65
N ALA A 41 6.31 -10.68 17.91
CA ALA A 41 6.15 -9.24 17.80
C ALA A 41 5.17 -8.86 16.67
N GLN A 42 4.25 -7.93 16.95
CA GLN A 42 3.36 -7.39 15.93
C GLN A 42 4.13 -6.46 14.97
N LYS A 43 3.89 -6.62 13.67
CA LYS A 43 4.41 -5.76 12.60
C LYS A 43 3.25 -5.16 11.82
N THR A 44 3.31 -3.85 11.64
CA THR A 44 2.27 -3.07 10.98
C THR A 44 2.71 -2.68 9.58
N THR A 45 1.80 -2.72 8.60
CA THR A 45 2.08 -2.27 7.23
C THR A 45 0.84 -1.60 6.65
N ARG A 46 0.99 -0.38 6.14
CA ARG A 46 -0.08 0.32 5.41
C ARG A 46 -0.07 -0.14 3.96
N LEU A 47 -1.23 -0.55 3.46
CA LEU A 47 -1.37 -1.13 2.12
C LEU A 47 -2.61 -0.54 1.45
N TRP A 48 -2.56 -0.40 0.14
CA TRP A 48 -3.77 -0.19 -0.64
C TRP A 48 -4.58 -1.48 -0.68
N VAL A 49 -5.87 -1.37 -0.39
CA VAL A 49 -6.84 -2.44 -0.57
C VAL A 49 -7.61 -2.22 -1.86
N VAL A 50 -7.96 -3.32 -2.52
CA VAL A 50 -8.88 -3.36 -3.65
C VAL A 50 -9.95 -4.38 -3.33
N ASP A 51 -11.21 -3.98 -3.30
CA ASP A 51 -12.32 -4.93 -3.22
C ASP A 51 -12.61 -5.48 -4.62
N HIS A 52 -12.42 -6.79 -4.80
CA HIS A 52 -12.70 -7.43 -6.08
C HIS A 52 -13.24 -8.84 -5.86
N ALA A 53 -14.32 -9.16 -6.58
CA ALA A 53 -14.99 -10.47 -6.54
C ALA A 53 -15.36 -10.94 -5.11
N GLY A 54 -15.72 -10.02 -4.21
CA GLY A 54 -16.13 -10.33 -2.83
C GLY A 54 -14.99 -10.58 -1.86
N ALA A 55 -13.74 -10.30 -2.25
CA ALA A 55 -12.56 -10.39 -1.39
C ALA A 55 -11.78 -9.06 -1.38
N GLU A 56 -11.08 -8.81 -0.28
CA GLU A 56 -10.14 -7.70 -0.12
C GLU A 56 -8.75 -8.12 -0.58
N TRP A 57 -8.23 -7.42 -1.57
CA TRP A 57 -6.93 -7.70 -2.15
C TRP A 57 -5.91 -6.66 -1.72
N VAL A 58 -4.78 -7.14 -1.23
CA VAL A 58 -3.57 -6.34 -1.05
C VAL A 58 -2.50 -6.82 -2.02
N ARG A 59 -1.78 -5.87 -2.61
CA ARG A 59 -0.80 -6.17 -3.66
C ARG A 59 0.61 -5.99 -3.13
N THR A 60 1.50 -6.90 -3.51
CA THR A 60 2.93 -6.71 -3.32
C THR A 60 3.61 -6.50 -4.67
N GLY A 61 4.45 -5.48 -4.79
CA GLY A 61 5.30 -5.30 -5.97
C GLY A 61 6.40 -6.37 -6.07
N HIS A 62 6.76 -7.00 -4.93
CA HIS A 62 7.79 -8.05 -4.87
C HIS A 62 7.49 -9.06 -3.76
N ALA A 63 7.75 -10.34 -3.99
CA ALA A 63 7.52 -11.40 -3.00
C ALA A 63 8.39 -11.25 -1.73
N ASP A 64 9.53 -10.54 -1.82
CA ASP A 64 10.48 -10.37 -0.71
C ASP A 64 10.06 -9.32 0.33
N LYS A 65 8.87 -8.72 0.19
CA LYS A 65 8.36 -7.82 1.22
C LYS A 65 8.09 -8.60 2.49
N GLY A 66 8.66 -8.14 3.61
CA GLY A 66 8.62 -8.86 4.89
C GLY A 66 7.21 -9.23 5.35
N TRP A 67 6.20 -8.40 5.08
CA TRP A 67 4.80 -8.70 5.41
C TRP A 67 4.25 -9.88 4.60
N PHE A 68 4.59 -9.97 3.30
CA PHE A 68 4.13 -11.06 2.43
C PHE A 68 4.77 -12.39 2.82
N ARG A 69 6.05 -12.38 3.19
CA ARG A 69 6.74 -13.57 3.74
C ARG A 69 6.12 -14.02 5.06
N ARG A 70 5.76 -13.08 5.95
CA ARG A 70 5.12 -13.40 7.23
C ARG A 70 3.75 -14.05 7.03
N ILE A 71 2.93 -13.56 6.10
CA ILE A 71 1.67 -14.22 5.74
C ILE A 71 1.90 -15.67 5.28
N GLY A 72 2.98 -15.93 4.54
CA GLY A 72 3.32 -17.29 4.13
C GLY A 72 3.71 -18.23 5.29
N ALA A 73 4.06 -17.68 6.46
CA ALA A 73 4.43 -18.44 7.66
C ALA A 73 3.28 -18.50 8.70
N ASP A 74 2.48 -17.44 8.78
CA ASP A 74 1.32 -17.28 9.65
C ASP A 74 0.25 -16.49 8.89
N ASP A 75 -0.81 -17.17 8.46
CA ASP A 75 -1.89 -16.61 7.64
C ASP A 75 -2.98 -15.91 8.47
N ALA A 76 -2.93 -16.03 9.80
CA ALA A 76 -3.81 -15.34 10.72
C ALA A 76 -3.33 -13.90 10.92
N VAL A 77 -4.01 -12.97 10.27
CA VAL A 77 -3.68 -11.54 10.30
C VAL A 77 -4.82 -10.73 10.89
N GLU A 78 -4.55 -9.48 11.25
CA GLU A 78 -5.60 -8.51 11.51
C GLU A 78 -5.55 -7.42 10.45
N LEU A 79 -6.72 -6.96 10.02
CA LEU A 79 -6.86 -5.85 9.10
C LEU A 79 -7.65 -4.76 9.79
N GLU A 80 -7.11 -3.55 9.80
CA GLU A 80 -7.82 -2.34 10.24
C GLU A 80 -8.24 -1.53 9.02
N ARG A 81 -9.54 -1.33 8.91
CA ARG A 81 -10.25 -0.63 7.83
C ARG A 81 -11.31 0.25 8.48
N ASP A 82 -11.38 1.52 8.11
CA ASP A 82 -12.28 2.51 8.76
C ASP A 82 -12.19 2.56 10.29
N GLY A 83 -10.98 2.33 10.84
CA GLY A 83 -10.74 2.28 12.29
C GLY A 83 -11.27 1.01 12.98
N LEU A 84 -11.86 0.08 12.22
CA LEU A 84 -12.31 -1.22 12.71
C LEU A 84 -11.25 -2.27 12.42
N ARG A 85 -10.68 -2.83 13.49
CA ARG A 85 -9.77 -3.96 13.39
C ARG A 85 -10.53 -5.27 13.44
N SER A 86 -10.31 -6.13 12.45
CA SER A 86 -10.94 -7.44 12.36
C SER A 86 -9.91 -8.54 12.02
N PRO A 87 -10.02 -9.73 12.63
CA PRO A 87 -9.19 -10.88 12.27
C PRO A 87 -9.55 -11.37 10.87
N ARG A 88 -8.53 -11.79 10.11
CA ARG A 88 -8.65 -12.29 8.73
C ARG A 88 -7.70 -13.46 8.50
N THR A 89 -8.03 -14.28 7.51
CA THR A 89 -7.12 -15.30 6.97
C THR A 89 -6.61 -14.81 5.62
N ALA A 90 -5.31 -14.59 5.50
CA ALA A 90 -4.70 -14.10 4.28
C ALA A 90 -4.25 -15.26 3.38
N VAL A 91 -4.68 -15.27 2.12
CA VAL A 91 -4.33 -16.32 1.15
C VAL A 91 -3.37 -15.76 0.12
N PRO A 92 -2.09 -16.22 0.09
CA PRO A 92 -1.15 -15.81 -0.95
C PRO A 92 -1.59 -16.34 -2.32
N VAL A 93 -1.88 -15.43 -3.25
CA VAL A 93 -2.18 -15.76 -4.65
C VAL A 93 -1.02 -15.34 -5.54
N ARG A 94 -0.57 -16.25 -6.41
CA ARG A 94 0.52 -16.01 -7.39
C ARG A 94 0.06 -16.18 -8.84
N ASP A 95 -1.25 -16.28 -9.04
CA ASP A 95 -1.86 -16.41 -10.36
C ASP A 95 -1.86 -15.07 -11.11
N ALA A 96 -1.45 -15.10 -12.38
CA ALA A 96 -1.29 -13.90 -13.19
C ALA A 96 -2.64 -13.31 -13.63
N GLU A 97 -3.64 -14.16 -13.88
CA GLU A 97 -4.98 -13.73 -14.28
C GLU A 97 -5.66 -12.97 -13.14
N THR A 98 -5.63 -13.53 -11.93
CA THR A 98 -6.11 -12.88 -10.71
C THR A 98 -5.37 -11.57 -10.45
N GLY A 99 -4.04 -11.57 -10.57
CA GLY A 99 -3.24 -10.36 -10.41
C GLY A 99 -3.63 -9.26 -11.41
N ARG A 100 -3.96 -9.63 -12.66
CA ARG A 100 -4.44 -8.69 -13.67
C ARG A 100 -5.83 -8.16 -13.32
N ALA A 101 -6.78 -9.03 -12.99
CA ALA A 101 -8.15 -8.66 -12.63
C ALA A 101 -8.19 -7.66 -11.46
N VAL A 102 -7.38 -7.88 -10.43
CA VAL A 102 -7.26 -6.97 -9.28
C VAL A 102 -6.59 -5.64 -9.65
N ASN A 103 -5.68 -5.62 -10.63
CA ASN A 103 -5.04 -4.38 -11.06
C ASN A 103 -5.93 -3.51 -11.97
N GLU A 104 -6.92 -4.12 -12.61
CA GLU A 104 -7.87 -3.45 -13.52
C GLU A 104 -9.19 -3.06 -12.83
N ALA A 105 -9.38 -3.44 -11.55
CA ALA A 105 -10.52 -3.09 -10.71
C ALA A 105 -10.37 -1.70 -10.06
#